data_AF-V8P896-F1
#
_entry.id   AF-V8P896-F1
#
_cell.length_a   1.000
_cell.length_b   1.000
_cell.length_c   1.000
_cell.angle_alpha   90.00
_cell.angle_beta   90.00
_cell.angle_gamma   90.00
#
_symmetry.space_group_name_H-M   'P 1'
#
loop_
_entity.id
_entity.type
_entity.pdbx_description
1 polymer ?
#
loop_
_entity_poly.entity_id
_entity_poly.type
_entity_poly.pdbx_seq_one_letter_code
_entity_poly.pdbx_strand_id
1 'polypeptide(L)'
;MNFLRGDVGRLQRCAEILTGGEGTLPRCKPLKHAYEKEIVLYAYFQGLDYFSTECVYAPNAYRGHVRALLKDLEAIRPSSVADLVHSGERLAIRKDVRLPVQGTCRQCGYFSSQPLCKACVLLEGLNRGLPKLAIGKTNRLQKVLLEGEKPEAGLETEENSRKASWIGRTIDF
;
A
#
# COMPACT_ATOMS: atom_id res chain seq x y z
N MET A 1 -0.88 5.04 -10.49
CA MET A 1 0.14 4.28 -9.72
C MET A 1 0.21 2.80 -10.10
N ASN A 2 -0.87 2.02 -9.94
CA ASN A 2 -0.84 0.57 -10.23
C ASN A 2 -0.47 0.28 -11.70
N PHE A 3 -0.93 1.12 -12.63
CA PHE A 3 -0.55 1.05 -14.04
C PHE A 3 0.97 1.15 -14.24
N LEU A 4 1.59 2.20 -13.69
CA LEU A 4 3.04 2.43 -13.78
C LEU A 4 3.88 1.34 -13.11
N ARG A 5 3.32 0.61 -12.15
CA ARG A 5 4.00 -0.50 -11.45
C ARG A 5 3.75 -1.86 -12.11
N GLY A 6 2.86 -1.94 -13.11
CA GLY A 6 2.43 -3.22 -13.68
C GLY A 6 1.67 -4.12 -12.71
N ASP A 7 1.03 -3.57 -11.67
CA ASP A 7 0.26 -4.36 -10.68
C ASP A 7 -1.14 -4.67 -11.21
N VAL A 8 -1.22 -5.69 -12.07
CA VAL A 8 -2.43 -6.13 -12.78
C VAL A 8 -3.52 -6.58 -11.79
N GLY A 9 -3.17 -7.29 -10.72
CA GLY A 9 -4.13 -7.81 -9.74
C GLY A 9 -4.86 -6.71 -8.96
N ARG A 10 -4.23 -5.55 -8.77
CA ARG A 10 -4.89 -4.37 -8.17
C ARG A 10 -5.60 -3.50 -9.19
N LEU A 11 -5.12 -3.44 -10.43
CA LEU A 11 -5.76 -2.64 -11.48
C LEU A 11 -7.21 -3.03 -11.72
N GLN A 12 -7.50 -4.33 -11.70
CA GLN A 12 -8.85 -4.86 -11.99
C GLN A 12 -9.94 -4.27 -11.08
N ARG A 13 -9.63 -4.02 -9.81
CA ARG A 13 -10.62 -3.56 -8.80
C ARG A 13 -10.45 -2.10 -8.39
N CYS A 14 -9.44 -1.41 -8.91
CA CYS A 14 -9.09 -0.07 -8.40
C CYS A 14 -10.09 1.02 -8.79
N ALA A 15 -10.77 0.85 -9.94
CA ALA A 15 -11.74 1.79 -10.48
C ALA A 15 -13.17 1.57 -9.95
N GLU A 16 -13.46 0.46 -9.27
CA GLU A 16 -14.79 0.22 -8.72
C GLU A 16 -15.13 1.24 -7.61
N ILE A 17 -16.36 1.75 -7.63
CA ILE A 17 -16.88 2.69 -6.62
C ILE A 17 -17.08 1.99 -5.28
N LEU A 18 -17.62 0.78 -5.32
CA LEU A 18 -17.84 -0.07 -4.16
C LEU A 18 -16.76 -1.16 -4.14
N THR A 19 -16.15 -1.35 -2.97
CA THR A 19 -15.17 -2.43 -2.76
C THR A 19 -15.51 -3.17 -1.47
N GLY A 20 -15.45 -4.49 -1.50
CA GLY A 20 -15.88 -5.35 -0.38
C GLY A 20 -17.00 -6.30 -0.81
N GLY A 21 -17.02 -7.50 -0.24
CA GLY A 21 -17.99 -8.56 -0.51
C GLY A 21 -18.45 -9.23 0.78
N GLU A 22 -19.22 -10.32 0.65
CA GLU A 22 -19.82 -11.05 1.77
C GLU A 22 -18.83 -11.28 2.92
N GLY A 23 -19.21 -10.85 4.14
CA GLY A 23 -18.39 -10.95 5.34
C GLY A 23 -17.49 -9.74 5.63
N THR A 24 -17.32 -8.77 4.71
CA THR A 24 -16.53 -7.55 4.94
C THR A 24 -17.38 -6.27 4.90
N LEU A 25 -17.06 -5.27 5.73
CA LEU A 25 -17.71 -3.97 5.65
C LEU A 25 -17.37 -3.32 4.29
N PRO A 26 -18.37 -2.98 3.45
CA PRO A 26 -18.12 -2.38 2.15
C PRO A 26 -17.54 -0.98 2.30
N ARG A 27 -16.62 -0.60 1.41
CA ARG A 27 -16.06 0.75 1.29
C ARG A 27 -16.51 1.36 -0.01
N CYS A 28 -17.09 2.55 0.07
CA CYS A 28 -17.49 3.35 -1.08
C CYS A 28 -16.52 4.51 -1.32
N LYS A 29 -16.41 4.94 -2.58
CA LYS A 29 -15.67 6.14 -3.00
C LYS A 29 -16.68 7.18 -3.53
N PRO A 30 -17.37 7.92 -2.65
CA PRO A 30 -18.43 8.84 -3.08
C PRO A 30 -17.90 10.00 -3.95
N LEU A 31 -16.68 10.46 -3.67
CA LEU A 31 -16.03 11.57 -4.37
C LEU A 31 -15.15 11.12 -5.55
N LYS A 32 -15.37 9.92 -6.10
CA LYS A 32 -14.51 9.35 -7.17
C LYS A 32 -14.39 10.26 -8.40
N HIS A 33 -15.47 10.94 -8.76
CA HIS A 33 -15.56 11.78 -9.96
C HIS A 33 -15.38 13.28 -9.66
N ALA A 34 -15.16 13.65 -8.40
CA ALA A 34 -14.91 15.04 -8.01
C ALA A 34 -13.40 15.32 -8.01
N TYR A 35 -13.01 16.47 -8.53
CA TYR A 35 -11.62 16.91 -8.51
C TYR A 35 -11.26 17.43 -7.11
N GLU A 36 -9.99 17.29 -6.73
CA GLU A 36 -9.48 17.80 -5.45
C GLU A 36 -9.74 19.30 -5.29
N LYS A 37 -9.53 20.09 -6.35
CA LYS A 37 -9.79 21.54 -6.34
C LYS A 37 -11.25 21.88 -6.05
N GLU A 38 -12.19 21.06 -6.54
CA GLU A 38 -13.64 21.25 -6.32
C GLU A 38 -14.02 20.89 -4.88
N ILE A 39 -13.46 19.79 -4.36
CA ILE A 39 -13.68 19.37 -2.97
C ILE A 39 -13.16 20.44 -1.99
N VAL A 40 -11.97 20.97 -2.24
CA VAL A 40 -11.37 22.03 -1.40
C VAL A 40 -12.18 23.33 -1.50
N LEU A 41 -12.61 23.71 -2.71
CA LEU A 41 -13.45 24.90 -2.91
C LEU A 41 -14.81 24.77 -2.19
N TYR A 42 -15.41 23.59 -2.23
CA TYR A 42 -16.65 23.29 -1.52
C TYR A 42 -16.46 23.40 0.01
N ALA A 43 -15.39 22.80 0.54
CA ALA A 43 -15.08 22.88 1.97
C ALA A 43 -14.86 24.33 2.43
N TYR A 44 -14.19 25.15 1.62
CA TYR A 44 -14.00 26.57 1.88
C TYR A 44 -15.32 27.34 1.93
N PHE A 45 -16.19 27.16 0.94
CA PHE A 45 -17.49 27.86 0.89
C PHE A 45 -18.41 27.48 2.05
N GLN A 46 -18.36 26.23 2.49
CA GLN A 46 -19.15 25.73 3.63
C GLN A 46 -18.51 26.01 4.99
N GLY A 47 -17.31 26.59 5.04
CA GLY A 47 -16.60 26.85 6.30
C GLY A 47 -16.27 25.57 7.07
N LEU A 48 -15.94 24.48 6.36
CA LEU A 48 -15.53 23.23 7.02
C LEU A 48 -14.08 23.32 7.47
N ASP A 49 -13.82 22.90 8.72
CA ASP A 49 -12.45 22.79 9.22
C ASP A 49 -11.72 21.61 8.57
N TYR A 50 -10.60 21.89 7.89
CA TYR A 50 -9.72 20.88 7.32
C TYR A 50 -8.24 21.24 7.50
N PHE A 51 -7.39 20.22 7.54
CA PHE A 51 -5.94 20.39 7.67
C PHE A 51 -5.28 20.44 6.29
N SER A 52 -4.51 21.50 6.03
CA SER A 52 -3.67 21.64 4.83
C SER A 52 -2.22 21.18 5.05
N THR A 53 -1.84 20.83 6.28
CA THR A 53 -0.49 20.38 6.62
C THR A 53 -0.22 18.99 6.06
N GLU A 54 0.76 18.89 5.17
CA GLU A 54 1.21 17.60 4.66
C GLU A 54 2.07 16.84 5.68
N CYS A 55 2.11 15.51 5.56
CA CYS A 55 2.99 14.68 6.37
C CYS A 55 4.46 14.96 6.01
N VAL A 56 5.34 15.01 7.02
CA VAL A 56 6.80 15.21 6.84
C VAL A 56 7.44 14.18 5.90
N TYR A 57 6.88 12.98 5.83
CA TYR A 57 7.35 11.90 4.96
C TYR A 57 6.68 11.88 3.57
N ALA A 58 5.69 12.74 3.32
CA ALA A 58 4.96 12.80 2.05
C ALA A 58 5.85 13.07 0.81
N PRO A 59 6.88 13.94 0.87
CA PRO A 59 7.73 14.23 -0.29
C PRO A 59 8.46 13.00 -0.83
N ASN A 60 8.81 12.05 0.05
CA ASN A 60 9.51 10.83 -0.33
C ASN A 60 8.59 9.75 -0.90
N ALA A 61 7.27 10.00 -0.97
CA ALA A 61 6.31 9.02 -1.43
C ALA A 61 6.17 9.04 -2.96
N TYR A 62 6.27 7.87 -3.60
CA TYR A 62 6.07 7.69 -5.04
C TYR A 62 4.75 8.29 -5.59
N ARG A 63 3.72 8.40 -4.73
CA ARG A 63 2.43 8.99 -5.12
C ARG A 63 2.59 10.46 -5.55
N GLY A 64 3.53 11.20 -4.97
CA GLY A 64 3.81 12.60 -5.30
C GLY A 64 4.16 12.78 -6.78
N HIS A 65 5.09 11.97 -7.30
CA HIS A 65 5.49 12.01 -8.72
C HIS A 65 4.31 11.76 -9.67
N VAL A 66 3.44 10.81 -9.32
CA VAL A 66 2.26 10.50 -10.14
C VAL A 66 1.23 11.63 -10.08
N ARG A 67 1.07 12.31 -8.94
CA ARG A 67 0.19 13.48 -8.83
C ARG A 67 0.71 14.66 -9.64
N ALA A 68 2.02 14.91 -9.64
CA ALA A 68 2.64 15.95 -10.46
C ALA A 68 2.38 15.69 -11.95
N LEU A 69 2.67 14.48 -12.43
CA LEU A 69 2.37 14.07 -13.80
C LEU A 69 0.90 14.27 -14.18
N LEU A 70 -0.04 13.91 -13.30
CA LEU A 70 -1.47 14.10 -13.57
C LEU A 70 -1.85 15.59 -13.67
N LYS A 71 -1.25 16.45 -12.85
CA LYS A 71 -1.46 17.90 -12.92
C LYS A 71 -0.93 18.49 -14.22
N ASP A 72 0.24 18.03 -14.67
CA ASP A 72 0.83 18.48 -15.94
C ASP A 72 -0.06 18.08 -17.14
N LEU A 73 -0.64 16.87 -17.11
CA LEU A 73 -1.61 16.42 -18.11
C LEU A 73 -2.92 17.20 -18.06
N GLU A 74 -3.44 17.48 -16.86
CA GLU A 74 -4.66 18.28 -16.66
C GLU A 74 -4.49 19.71 -17.18
N ALA A 75 -3.30 20.31 -17.00
CA ALA A 75 -2.99 21.65 -17.49
C ALA A 75 -3.05 21.77 -19.02
N ILE A 76 -2.68 20.71 -19.74
CA ILE A 76 -2.76 20.65 -21.22
C ILE A 76 -4.19 20.31 -21.66
N ARG A 77 -4.80 19.31 -21.02
CA ARG A 77 -6.15 18.83 -21.35
C ARG A 77 -6.93 18.59 -20.06
N PRO A 78 -7.93 19.43 -19.75
CA PRO A 78 -8.69 19.33 -18.50
C PRO A 78 -9.40 17.99 -18.29
N SER A 79 -9.80 17.31 -19.37
CA SER A 79 -10.49 16.02 -19.27
C SER A 79 -9.56 14.84 -18.96
N SER A 80 -8.23 15.02 -18.97
CA SER A 80 -7.27 13.92 -18.84
C SER A 80 -7.50 13.03 -17.62
N VAL A 81 -7.84 13.63 -16.47
CA VAL A 81 -8.08 12.89 -15.23
C VAL A 81 -9.36 12.05 -15.34
N ALA A 82 -10.45 12.63 -15.83
CA ALA A 82 -11.71 11.92 -16.05
C ALA A 82 -11.57 10.82 -17.12
N ASP A 83 -10.89 11.12 -18.23
CA ASP A 83 -10.62 10.18 -19.33
C ASP A 83 -9.80 8.97 -18.83
N LEU A 84 -8.84 9.18 -17.92
CA LEU A 84 -8.08 8.10 -17.28
C LEU A 84 -8.93 7.23 -16.37
N VAL A 85 -9.83 7.83 -15.57
CA VAL A 85 -10.75 7.07 -14.71
C VAL A 85 -11.69 6.23 -15.56
N HIS A 86 -12.29 6.82 -16.59
CA HIS A 86 -13.17 6.14 -17.55
C HIS A 86 -12.46 5.00 -18.27
N SER A 87 -11.22 5.23 -18.71
CA SER A 87 -10.38 4.19 -19.33
C SER A 87 -10.10 3.05 -18.34
N GLY A 88 -9.86 3.37 -17.06
CA GLY A 88 -9.65 2.38 -16.00
C GLY A 88 -10.89 1.55 -15.68
N GLU A 89 -12.09 2.12 -15.77
CA GLU A 89 -13.37 1.40 -15.61
C GLU A 89 -13.64 0.43 -16.76
N ARG A 90 -13.24 0.80 -17.98
CA ARG A 90 -13.40 -0.02 -19.19
C ARG A 90 -12.25 -0.99 -19.43
N LEU A 91 -11.20 -0.93 -18.62
CA LEU A 91 -10.02 -1.76 -18.79
C LEU A 91 -10.35 -3.22 -18.48
N ALA A 92 -10.55 -4.03 -19.52
CA ALA A 92 -10.74 -5.46 -19.39
C ALA A 92 -9.38 -6.14 -19.13
N ILE A 93 -9.22 -6.69 -17.92
CA ILE A 93 -8.06 -7.48 -17.54
C ILE A 93 -8.43 -8.96 -17.62
N ARG A 94 -7.49 -9.78 -18.11
CA ARG A 94 -7.68 -11.23 -18.21
C ARG A 94 -8.01 -11.83 -16.83
N LYS A 95 -8.93 -12.79 -16.79
CA LYS A 95 -9.46 -13.39 -15.55
C LYS A 95 -8.51 -14.40 -14.90
N ASP A 96 -7.40 -14.73 -15.56
CA ASP A 96 -6.39 -15.71 -15.15
C ASP A 96 -5.37 -15.18 -14.13
N VAL A 97 -5.55 -13.94 -13.66
CA VAL A 97 -4.66 -13.33 -12.68
C VAL A 97 -4.86 -13.97 -11.30
N ARG A 98 -3.79 -14.58 -10.78
CA ARG A 98 -3.78 -15.17 -9.44
C ARG A 98 -3.97 -14.08 -8.38
N LEU A 99 -5.15 -14.05 -7.79
CA LEU A 99 -5.46 -13.20 -6.64
C LEU A 99 -5.20 -13.98 -5.35
N PRO A 100 -4.62 -13.34 -4.31
CA PRO A 100 -4.44 -14.00 -3.02
C PRO A 100 -5.82 -14.34 -2.42
N VAL A 101 -5.95 -15.58 -1.96
CA VAL A 101 -7.16 -16.07 -1.28
C VAL A 101 -7.31 -15.33 0.05
N GLN A 102 -8.53 -14.91 0.36
CA GLN A 102 -8.84 -14.33 1.66
C GLN A 102 -8.97 -15.44 2.71
N GLY A 103 -8.19 -15.34 3.77
CA GLY A 103 -8.31 -16.18 4.96
C GLY A 103 -8.45 -15.33 6.22
N THR A 104 -8.32 -15.98 7.37
CA THR A 104 -8.41 -15.35 8.70
C THR A 104 -7.10 -15.46 9.45
N CYS A 105 -6.75 -14.41 10.18
CA CYS A 105 -5.57 -14.36 11.03
C CYS A 105 -5.79 -15.24 12.26
N ARG A 106 -4.86 -16.14 12.56
CA ARG A 106 -4.94 -17.04 13.73
C ARG A 106 -4.93 -16.30 15.08
N GLN A 107 -4.25 -15.15 15.15
CA GLN A 107 -4.11 -14.39 16.40
C GLN A 107 -5.29 -13.47 16.71
N CYS A 108 -5.70 -12.61 15.76
CA CYS A 108 -6.75 -11.62 15.98
C CYS A 108 -8.09 -11.92 15.29
N GLY A 109 -8.20 -13.04 14.55
CA GLY A 109 -9.41 -13.43 13.82
C GLY A 109 -9.74 -12.59 12.58
N TYR A 110 -9.02 -11.49 12.34
CA TYR A 110 -9.31 -10.55 11.24
C TYR A 110 -8.82 -11.07 9.87
N PHE A 111 -9.30 -10.46 8.78
CA PHE A 111 -8.95 -10.88 7.41
C PHE A 111 -7.45 -10.80 7.13
N SER A 112 -6.92 -11.87 6.53
CA SER A 112 -5.52 -11.97 6.16
C SER A 112 -5.33 -12.95 5.00
N SER A 113 -4.44 -12.61 4.06
CA SER A 113 -4.00 -13.54 3.01
C SER A 113 -2.91 -14.50 3.48
N GLN A 114 -2.42 -14.31 4.71
CA GLN A 114 -1.42 -15.14 5.37
C GLN A 114 -1.94 -15.62 6.73
N PRO A 115 -1.35 -16.66 7.36
CA PRO A 115 -1.81 -17.16 8.66
C PRO A 115 -1.84 -16.11 9.78
N LEU A 116 -0.95 -15.12 9.73
CA LEU A 116 -0.91 -13.97 10.62
C LEU A 116 -1.06 -12.68 9.81
N CYS A 117 -1.90 -11.74 10.26
CA CYS A 117 -2.05 -10.46 9.60
C CYS A 117 -0.81 -9.57 9.81
N LYS A 118 -0.58 -8.65 8.87
CA LYS A 118 0.61 -7.79 8.92
C LYS A 118 0.66 -6.91 10.17
N ALA A 119 -0.51 -6.49 10.69
CA ALA A 119 -0.59 -5.72 11.92
C ALA A 119 -0.10 -6.50 13.14
N CYS A 120 -0.55 -7.75 13.32
CA CYS A 120 -0.07 -8.62 14.41
C CYS A 120 1.44 -8.85 14.32
N VAL A 121 1.97 -9.12 13.11
CA VAL A 121 3.42 -9.30 12.92
C VAL A 121 4.22 -8.03 13.28
N LEU A 122 3.70 -6.84 12.95
CA LEU A 122 4.34 -5.57 13.27
C LEU A 122 4.30 -5.27 14.77
N LEU A 123 3.16 -5.47 15.43
CA LEU A 123 3.02 -5.26 16.88
C LEU A 123 3.93 -6.20 17.66
N GLU A 124 4.00 -7.46 17.26
CA GLU A 124 4.88 -8.43 17.91
C GLU A 124 6.36 -8.09 17.72
N GLY A 125 6.74 -7.64 16.52
CA GLY A 125 8.10 -7.13 16.25
C GLY A 125 8.46 -5.93 17.12
N LEU A 126 7.51 -5.02 17.38
CA LEU A 126 7.70 -3.89 18.27
C LEU A 126 7.82 -4.33 19.74
N ASN A 127 6.94 -5.22 20.20
CA ASN A 127 6.96 -5.73 21.58
C ASN A 127 8.24 -6.49 21.93
N ARG A 128 8.86 -7.16 20.94
CA ARG A 128 10.14 -7.87 21.09
C ARG A 128 11.36 -6.97 20.88
N GLY A 129 11.18 -5.68 20.59
CA GLY A 129 12.29 -4.75 20.30
C GLY A 129 12.99 -5.00 18.96
N LEU A 130 12.37 -5.75 18.04
CA LEU A 130 12.95 -6.16 16.76
C LEU A 130 12.11 -5.63 15.57
N PRO A 131 12.05 -4.30 15.35
CA PRO A 131 11.17 -3.69 14.36
C PRO A 131 11.54 -4.07 12.91
N LYS A 132 12.82 -4.32 12.63
CA LYS A 132 13.32 -4.65 11.28
C LYS A 132 12.84 -6.01 10.79
N LEU A 133 12.61 -6.96 11.70
CA LEU A 133 12.14 -8.30 11.36
C LEU A 133 10.77 -8.25 10.66
N ALA A 134 9.90 -7.33 11.06
CA ALA A 134 8.58 -7.17 10.47
C ALA A 134 8.58 -6.39 9.14
N ILE A 135 9.66 -5.70 8.78
CA ILE A 135 9.74 -4.81 7.60
C ILE A 135 10.40 -5.51 6.39
N GLY A 136 10.89 -6.75 6.53
CA GLY A 136 11.52 -7.55 5.46
C GLY A 136 10.68 -8.70 4.87
N LYS A 137 11.33 -9.61 4.12
CA LYS A 137 10.71 -10.83 3.58
C LYS A 137 10.14 -11.68 4.72
N THR A 138 8.82 -11.68 4.82
CA THR A 138 7.99 -12.10 5.97
C THR A 138 8.08 -13.58 6.36
N ASN A 139 8.82 -14.41 5.63
CA ASN A 139 8.78 -15.86 5.83
C ASN A 139 9.43 -16.32 7.13
N ARG A 140 10.50 -15.68 7.61
CA ARG A 140 11.21 -16.13 8.81
C ARG A 140 10.45 -15.84 10.10
N LEU A 141 9.97 -14.61 10.28
CA LEU A 141 9.17 -14.27 11.46
C LEU A 141 7.88 -15.06 11.54
N GLN A 142 7.19 -15.23 10.41
CA GLN A 142 5.93 -15.94 10.41
C GLN A 142 6.13 -17.39 10.82
N LYS A 143 7.25 -18.01 10.42
CA LYS A 143 7.66 -19.34 10.87
C LYS A 143 7.98 -19.37 12.37
N VAL A 144 8.82 -18.45 12.86
CA VAL A 144 9.16 -18.31 14.28
C VAL A 144 7.93 -18.10 15.17
N LEU A 145 6.96 -17.30 14.73
CA LEU A 145 5.72 -17.03 15.45
C LEU A 145 4.72 -18.19 15.41
N LEU A 146 4.71 -18.98 14.33
CA LEU A 146 3.81 -20.12 14.17
C LEU A 146 4.35 -21.41 14.81
N GLU A 147 5.67 -21.59 14.86
CA GLU A 147 6.35 -22.81 15.33
C GLU A 147 6.90 -22.69 16.76
N GLY A 148 6.86 -21.50 17.38
CA GLY A 148 7.22 -21.32 18.79
C GLY A 148 8.72 -21.40 19.08
N GLU A 149 9.57 -21.34 18.07
CA GLU A 149 11.02 -21.22 18.28
C GLU A 149 11.34 -19.88 18.95
N LYS A 150 12.03 -19.91 20.09
CA LYS A 150 12.54 -18.70 20.73
C LYS A 150 13.55 -18.06 19.77
N PRO A 151 13.46 -16.75 19.48
CA PRO A 151 14.52 -16.10 18.71
C PRO A 151 15.79 -16.13 19.57
N GLU A 152 16.78 -16.91 19.14
CA GLU A 152 18.09 -16.89 19.77
C GLU A 152 18.65 -15.47 19.71
N ALA A 153 19.05 -14.95 20.88
CA ALA A 153 19.69 -13.66 21.05
C ALA A 153 21.09 -13.70 20.42
N GLY A 154 21.16 -13.61 19.09
CA GLY A 154 22.45 -13.72 18.37
C GLY A 154 22.46 -13.24 16.92
N LEU A 155 21.44 -12.51 16.44
CA LEU A 155 21.31 -12.17 15.02
C LEU A 155 21.80 -10.77 14.61
N GLU A 156 22.10 -9.87 15.55
CA GLU A 156 22.65 -8.55 15.20
C GLU A 156 24.07 -8.62 14.64
N THR A 157 24.85 -9.63 15.01
CA THR A 157 26.24 -9.81 14.58
C THR A 157 26.36 -10.41 13.17
N GLU A 158 25.50 -11.36 12.79
CA GLU A 158 25.58 -11.97 11.45
C GLU A 158 25.15 -10.99 10.33
N GLU A 159 24.13 -10.17 10.56
CA GLU A 159 23.63 -9.24 9.53
C GLU A 159 24.57 -8.05 9.32
N ASN A 160 25.28 -7.61 10.37
CA ASN A 160 26.37 -6.65 10.26
C ASN A 160 27.59 -7.22 9.51
N SER A 161 27.92 -8.50 9.70
CA SER A 161 29.00 -9.16 8.92
C SER A 161 28.66 -9.25 7.43
N ARG A 162 27.41 -9.52 7.08
CA ARG A 162 26.95 -9.58 5.68
C ARG A 162 26.84 -8.20 5.04
N LYS A 163 26.47 -7.16 5.80
CA LYS A 163 26.51 -5.76 5.32
C LYS A 163 27.93 -5.28 5.02
N ALA A 164 28.93 -5.66 5.83
CA ALA A 164 30.33 -5.36 5.52
C ALA A 164 30.77 -5.97 4.18
N SER A 165 30.24 -7.15 3.81
CA SER A 165 30.54 -7.79 2.51
C SER A 165 29.84 -7.16 1.28
N TRP A 166 28.78 -6.36 1.49
CA TRP A 166 27.97 -5.77 0.41
C TRP A 166 28.33 -4.32 0.08
N ILE A 167 29.10 -3.63 0.92
CA ILE A 167 29.54 -2.24 0.69
C ILE A 167 30.56 -2.15 -0.47
N GLY A 168 31.11 -3.28 -0.95
CA GLY A 168 32.10 -3.33 -2.04
C GLY A 168 31.55 -3.49 -3.47
N ARG A 169 30.24 -3.38 -3.72
CA ARG A 169 29.71 -3.37 -5.10
C ARG A 169 28.90 -2.11 -5.37
N THR A 170 29.62 -1.05 -5.72
CA THR A 170 29.08 0.09 -6.47
C THR A 170 28.36 -0.42 -7.72
N ILE A 171 27.08 -0.08 -7.86
CA ILE A 171 26.38 -0.11 -9.14
C ILE A 171 26.60 1.28 -9.73
N ASP A 172 27.50 1.37 -10.71
CA ASP A 172 27.68 2.56 -11.54
C ASP A 172 26.53 2.66 -12.56
N PHE A 173 25.88 3.83 -12.54
CA PHE A 173 24.81 4.37 -13.41
C PHE A 173 23.41 3.75 -13.37
#